data_AF-A0A918UDS7-F1
#
_entry.id   AF-A0A918UDS7-F1
#
_cell.length_a   1.000
_cell.length_b   1.000
_cell.length_c   1.000
_cell.angle_alpha   90.00
_cell.angle_beta   90.00
_cell.angle_gamma   90.00
#
_symmetry.space_group_name_H-M   'P 1'
#
loop_
_entity.id
_entity.type
_entity.pdbx_description
1 polymer ?
#
loop_
_entity_poly.entity_id
_entity_poly.type
_entity_poly.pdbx_seq_one_letter_code
_entity_poly.pdbx_strand_id
1 'polypeptide(L)'
;MHGAPVRPGFANLLDVQRAGAPRAVLGYQRAGNAPLFLESYLDSPVEDCLAAVLGRPVARGSVIEIGSLAADDAFAMVSLWATAANDLGAQCEIAVATLTAPLRRMFTRMGVPLHVLAPATAARVSDPAAWGRYYDADPMVCAGLIAEGQRAIAGHLAARRRAAA
;
A
#
# COMPACT_ATOMS: atom_id res chain seq x y z
N MET A 1 11.98 -6.11 10.76
CA MET A 1 10.85 -6.80 11.41
C MET A 1 10.23 -5.93 12.51
N HIS A 2 9.16 -5.20 12.20
CA HIS A 2 8.22 -4.73 13.22
C HIS A 2 7.24 -5.89 13.42
N GLY A 3 7.21 -6.51 14.59
CA GLY A 3 6.45 -7.73 14.88
C GLY A 3 4.92 -7.56 14.88
N ALA A 4 4.37 -6.87 13.88
CA ALA A 4 2.93 -6.79 13.66
C ALA A 4 2.46 -8.16 13.10
N PRO A 5 1.52 -8.84 13.75
CA PRO A 5 0.95 -10.07 13.20
C PRO A 5 0.24 -9.79 11.87
N VAL A 6 0.37 -10.70 10.91
CA VAL A 6 -0.49 -10.75 9.71
C VAL A 6 -1.92 -10.92 10.20
N ARG A 7 -2.74 -9.87 10.12
CA ARG A 7 -4.13 -9.93 10.56
C ARG A 7 -4.96 -10.74 9.54
N PRO A 8 -5.85 -11.65 10.01
CA PRO A 8 -6.88 -12.21 9.16
C PRO A 8 -7.90 -11.10 8.86
N GLY A 9 -8.01 -10.75 7.58
CA GLY A 9 -8.87 -9.66 7.11
C GLY A 9 -8.70 -9.34 5.62
N PHE A 10 -7.54 -9.66 5.05
CA PHE A 10 -7.32 -9.62 3.60
C PHE A 10 -7.88 -10.89 2.96
N ALA A 11 -8.92 -10.73 2.13
CA ALA A 11 -9.58 -11.84 1.45
C ALA A 11 -8.66 -12.56 0.44
N ASN A 12 -7.69 -11.83 -0.14
CA ASN A 12 -6.76 -12.35 -1.13
C ASN A 12 -5.31 -12.09 -0.70
N LEU A 13 -4.50 -13.15 -0.70
CA LEU A 13 -3.08 -13.11 -0.39
C LEU A 13 -2.29 -13.50 -1.64
N LEU A 14 -1.33 -12.68 -2.04
CA LEU A 14 -0.30 -13.04 -3.01
C LEU A 14 0.99 -13.40 -2.27
N ASP A 15 1.51 -14.60 -2.52
CA ASP A 15 2.78 -15.12 -1.98
C ASP A 15 3.78 -15.26 -3.14
N VAL A 16 4.96 -14.67 -3.02
CA VAL A 16 6.09 -14.90 -3.94
C VAL A 16 7.18 -15.65 -3.18
N GLN A 17 7.41 -16.90 -3.57
CA GLN A 17 8.48 -17.72 -3.00
C GLN A 17 9.83 -17.40 -3.63
N ARG A 18 10.84 -17.17 -2.79
CA ARG A 18 12.25 -17.28 -3.18
C ARG A 18 13.02 -17.99 -2.06
N ALA A 19 13.83 -18.97 -2.46
CA ALA A 19 14.56 -19.89 -1.59
C ALA A 19 15.22 -19.19 -0.38
N GLY A 20 14.68 -19.43 0.82
CA GLY A 20 15.39 -19.29 2.10
C GLY A 20 15.44 -17.92 2.78
N ALA A 21 14.75 -16.89 2.27
CA ALA A 21 14.73 -15.54 2.90
C ALA A 21 13.29 -15.08 3.22
N PRO A 22 13.08 -14.06 4.08
CA PRO A 22 11.76 -13.71 4.60
C PRO A 22 10.73 -13.44 3.50
N ARG A 23 9.54 -14.02 3.69
CA ARG A 23 8.39 -14.06 2.78
C ARG A 23 7.84 -12.65 2.56
N ALA A 24 7.60 -12.29 1.31
CA ALA A 24 6.78 -11.14 0.95
C ALA A 24 5.31 -11.60 0.89
N VAL A 25 4.52 -11.35 1.94
CA VAL A 25 3.07 -11.52 1.89
C VAL A 25 2.48 -10.16 1.53
N LEU A 26 1.56 -10.13 0.56
CA LEU A 26 0.74 -8.96 0.28
C LEU A 26 -0.73 -9.38 0.33
N GLY A 27 -1.47 -8.74 1.23
CA GLY A 27 -2.91 -8.77 1.23
C GLY A 27 -3.46 -7.58 0.46
N TYR A 28 -4.52 -7.78 -0.30
CA TYR A 28 -5.27 -6.67 -0.85
C TYR A 28 -6.77 -6.88 -0.66
N GLN A 29 -7.51 -5.78 -0.65
CA GLN A 29 -8.96 -5.76 -0.54
C GLN A 29 -9.52 -4.65 -1.42
N ARG A 30 -10.54 -4.96 -2.23
CA ARG A 30 -11.29 -3.91 -2.93
C ARG A 30 -12.19 -3.19 -1.95
N ALA A 31 -12.26 -1.86 -2.05
CA ALA A 31 -13.17 -1.09 -1.21
C ALA A 31 -14.63 -1.56 -1.37
N GLY A 32 -15.05 -1.90 -2.60
CA GLY A 32 -16.33 -2.58 -2.86
C GLY A 32 -17.49 -1.98 -2.05
N ASN A 33 -18.22 -2.83 -1.33
CA ASN A 33 -19.31 -2.42 -0.44
C ASN A 33 -18.96 -2.45 1.06
N ALA A 34 -17.75 -2.86 1.43
CA ALA A 34 -17.35 -3.00 2.83
C ALA A 34 -16.33 -1.91 3.21
N PRO A 35 -16.31 -1.45 4.48
CA PRO A 35 -15.28 -0.53 4.91
C PRO A 35 -13.90 -1.16 4.81
N LEU A 36 -12.91 -0.36 4.39
CA LEU A 36 -11.50 -0.76 4.38
C LEU A 36 -10.93 -0.66 5.81
N PHE A 37 -9.86 -1.39 6.09
CA PHE A 37 -9.23 -1.30 7.42
C PHE A 37 -8.69 0.11 7.66
N LEU A 38 -8.01 0.70 6.67
CA LEU A 38 -7.46 2.06 6.77
C LEU A 38 -8.51 3.16 6.95
N GLU A 39 -9.78 2.90 6.70
CA GLU A 39 -10.86 3.87 6.98
C GLU A 39 -11.05 4.10 8.47
N SER A 40 -10.54 3.21 9.33
CA SER A 40 -10.43 3.49 10.77
C SER A 40 -9.61 4.75 11.08
N TYR A 41 -8.64 5.10 10.23
CA TYR A 41 -7.81 6.30 10.38
C TYR A 41 -8.39 7.55 9.72
N LEU A 42 -9.45 7.42 8.92
CA LEU A 42 -10.03 8.53 8.15
C LEU A 42 -11.30 9.06 8.83
N ASP A 43 -11.56 10.36 8.65
CA ASP A 43 -12.81 10.99 9.12
C ASP A 43 -13.96 10.87 8.10
N SER A 44 -13.69 10.32 6.91
CA SER A 44 -14.64 10.15 5.81
C SER A 44 -14.32 8.89 5.00
N PRO A 45 -15.26 8.36 4.19
CA PRO A 45 -14.98 7.26 3.27
C PRO A 45 -13.76 7.55 2.38
N VAL A 46 -13.01 6.51 2.03
CA VAL A 46 -11.74 6.68 1.31
C VAL A 46 -11.91 7.42 -0.02
N GLU A 47 -13.00 7.18 -0.75
CA GLU A 47 -13.30 7.81 -2.02
C GLU A 47 -13.49 9.33 -1.91
N ASP A 48 -14.02 9.82 -0.79
CA ASP A 48 -14.22 11.25 -0.56
C ASP A 48 -12.89 11.93 -0.25
N CYS A 49 -12.05 11.30 0.58
CA CYS A 49 -10.69 11.76 0.83
C CYS A 49 -9.87 11.80 -0.47
N LEU A 50 -10.00 10.76 -1.31
CA LEU A 50 -9.35 10.67 -2.61
C LEU A 50 -9.87 11.74 -3.57
N ALA A 51 -11.17 11.98 -3.63
CA ALA A 51 -11.75 12.99 -4.50
C ALA A 51 -11.26 14.39 -4.14
N ALA A 52 -11.11 14.69 -2.85
CA ALA A 52 -10.56 15.95 -2.38
C ALA A 52 -9.10 16.16 -2.80
N VAL A 53 -8.23 15.14 -2.66
CA VAL A 53 -6.81 15.27 -2.99
C VAL A 53 -6.51 15.16 -4.49
N LEU A 54 -7.32 14.43 -5.25
CA LEU A 54 -7.16 14.26 -6.71
C LEU A 54 -7.92 15.33 -7.51
N GLY A 55 -8.81 16.11 -6.87
CA GLY A 55 -9.59 17.15 -7.53
C GLY A 55 -10.59 16.61 -8.55
N ARG A 56 -11.04 15.35 -8.42
CA ARG A 56 -12.02 14.71 -9.30
C ARG A 56 -12.85 13.67 -8.54
N PRO A 57 -14.08 13.36 -8.97
CA PRO A 57 -14.85 12.26 -8.39
C PRO A 57 -14.09 10.93 -8.49
N VAL A 58 -14.17 10.12 -7.44
CA VAL A 58 -13.55 8.79 -7.36
C VAL A 58 -14.64 7.76 -7.09
N ALA A 59 -14.72 6.75 -7.96
CA ALA A 59 -15.62 5.62 -7.72
C ALA A 59 -14.98 4.69 -6.69
N ARG A 60 -15.68 4.39 -5.59
CA ARG A 60 -15.20 3.45 -4.56
C ARG A 60 -14.74 2.10 -5.13
N GLY A 61 -15.45 1.59 -6.14
CA GLY A 61 -15.08 0.35 -6.84
C GLY A 61 -13.73 0.37 -7.58
N SER A 62 -13.17 1.57 -7.80
CA SER A 62 -11.84 1.75 -8.41
C SER A 62 -10.69 1.79 -7.39
N VAL A 63 -11.00 1.69 -6.10
CA VAL A 63 -10.05 1.79 -4.99
C VAL A 63 -9.74 0.41 -4.42
N ILE A 64 -8.44 0.13 -4.25
CA ILE A 64 -7.96 -1.06 -3.57
C ILE A 64 -7.11 -0.70 -2.35
N GLU A 65 -7.40 -1.31 -1.22
CA GLU A 65 -6.49 -1.34 -0.08
C GLU A 65 -5.42 -2.39 -0.28
N ILE A 66 -4.20 -1.99 0.02
CA ILE A 66 -3.05 -2.87 0.06
C ILE A 66 -2.49 -2.86 1.48
N GLY A 67 -2.44 -4.05 2.08
CA GLY A 67 -2.03 -4.23 3.47
C GLY A 67 -1.42 -5.61 3.74
N SER A 68 -1.09 -5.86 5.00
CA SER A 68 -0.27 -7.01 5.43
C SER A 68 1.04 -7.13 4.64
N LEU A 69 1.84 -6.07 4.62
CA LEU A 69 3.12 -5.99 3.92
C LEU A 69 4.25 -6.45 4.83
N ALA A 70 4.35 -7.75 5.09
CA ALA A 70 5.61 -8.32 5.50
C ALA A 70 6.42 -8.51 4.22
N ALA A 71 7.13 -7.49 3.77
CA ALA A 71 8.14 -7.62 2.72
C ALA A 71 9.39 -6.91 3.21
N ASP A 72 10.45 -7.67 3.49
CA ASP A 72 11.76 -7.09 3.86
C ASP A 72 12.44 -6.40 2.66
N ASP A 73 11.79 -6.44 1.50
CA ASP A 73 12.27 -5.86 0.26
C ASP A 73 11.19 -4.98 -0.41
N ALA A 74 11.57 -3.71 -0.53
CA ALA A 74 10.94 -2.67 -1.33
C ALA A 74 10.41 -3.16 -2.68
N PHE A 75 11.23 -3.96 -3.36
CA PHE A 75 11.02 -4.38 -4.73
C PHE A 75 10.03 -5.55 -4.82
N ALA A 76 10.02 -6.46 -3.84
CA ALA A 76 8.98 -7.47 -3.69
C ALA A 76 7.60 -6.83 -3.44
N MET A 77 7.53 -5.79 -2.59
CA MET A 77 6.30 -5.04 -2.33
C MET A 77 5.74 -4.37 -3.60
N VAL A 78 6.62 -3.76 -4.39
CA VAL A 78 6.31 -3.20 -5.71
C VAL A 78 5.82 -4.25 -6.68
N SER A 79 6.51 -5.38 -6.77
CA SER A 79 6.19 -6.44 -7.73
C SER A 79 4.83 -7.05 -7.39
N LEU A 80 4.54 -7.24 -6.09
CA LEU A 80 3.23 -7.68 -5.61
C LEU A 80 2.14 -6.62 -5.84
N TRP A 81 2.45 -5.33 -5.69
CA TRP A 81 1.56 -4.22 -6.07
C TRP A 81 1.20 -4.27 -7.55
N ALA A 82 2.19 -4.45 -8.43
CA ALA A 82 2.00 -4.54 -9.86
C ALA A 82 1.20 -5.80 -10.26
N THR A 83 1.45 -6.94 -9.60
CA THR A 83 0.70 -8.18 -9.81
C THR A 83 -0.74 -8.06 -9.31
N ALA A 84 -0.98 -7.51 -8.11
CA ALA A 84 -2.34 -7.28 -7.61
C ALA A 84 -3.13 -6.35 -8.53
N ALA A 85 -2.51 -5.26 -8.99
CA ALA A 85 -3.08 -4.34 -9.96
C ALA A 85 -3.41 -5.01 -11.31
N ASN A 86 -2.57 -5.92 -11.80
CA ASN A 86 -2.79 -6.61 -13.06
C ASN A 86 -3.84 -7.74 -12.96
N ASP A 87 -3.81 -8.54 -11.88
CA ASP A 87 -4.75 -9.66 -11.65
C ASP A 87 -6.17 -9.18 -11.32
N LEU A 88 -6.32 -7.97 -10.74
CA LEU A 88 -7.63 -7.40 -10.41
C LEU A 88 -8.33 -6.75 -11.62
N GLY A 89 -7.72 -6.75 -12.80
CA GLY A 89 -8.33 -6.27 -14.03
C GLY A 89 -8.54 -4.74 -14.05
N ALA A 90 -8.79 -4.24 -15.26
CA ALA A 90 -8.78 -2.82 -15.68
C ALA A 90 -9.76 -1.85 -14.97
N GLN A 91 -10.33 -2.21 -13.82
CA GLN A 91 -11.36 -1.46 -13.11
C GLN A 91 -10.82 -0.71 -11.88
N CYS A 92 -9.63 -1.04 -11.40
CA CYS A 92 -9.00 -0.38 -10.26
C CYS A 92 -7.94 0.61 -10.76
N GLU A 93 -8.04 1.85 -10.30
CA GLU A 93 -7.18 2.96 -10.73
C GLU A 93 -6.27 3.42 -9.59
N ILE A 94 -6.80 3.37 -8.36
CA ILE A 94 -6.19 3.96 -7.19
C ILE A 94 -5.95 2.86 -6.17
N ALA A 95 -4.76 2.90 -5.58
CA ALA A 95 -4.44 2.02 -4.48
C ALA A 95 -4.03 2.82 -3.25
N VAL A 96 -4.52 2.37 -2.11
CA VAL A 96 -4.38 3.00 -0.80
C VAL A 96 -3.72 2.05 0.17
N ALA A 97 -2.81 2.57 0.99
CA ALA A 97 -2.04 1.76 1.93
C ALA A 97 -1.61 2.60 3.13
N THR A 98 -1.40 1.93 4.26
CA THR A 98 -0.75 2.54 5.42
C THR A 98 0.76 2.37 5.30
N LEU A 99 1.47 3.46 4.99
CA LEU A 99 2.91 3.45 4.73
C LEU A 99 3.67 4.09 5.90
N THR A 100 4.65 3.38 6.44
CA THR A 100 5.61 3.93 7.40
C THR A 100 6.58 4.91 6.74
N ALA A 101 7.21 5.79 7.52
CA ALA A 101 8.15 6.79 7.01
C ALA A 101 9.29 6.17 6.16
N PRO A 102 9.92 5.03 6.52
CA PRO A 102 10.91 4.37 5.67
C PRO A 102 10.34 3.96 4.30
N LEU A 103 9.12 3.41 4.25
CA LEU A 103 8.48 3.01 3.01
C LEU A 103 8.09 4.21 2.14
N ARG A 104 7.56 5.29 2.74
CA ARG A 104 7.27 6.52 1.99
C ARG A 104 8.53 7.10 1.35
N ARG A 105 9.65 7.13 2.08
CA ARG A 105 10.95 7.60 1.55
C ARG A 105 11.44 6.74 0.40
N MET A 106 11.29 5.42 0.51
CA MET A 106 11.64 4.48 -0.55
C MET A 106 10.82 4.73 -1.82
N PHE A 107 9.50 4.87 -1.72
CA PHE A 107 8.64 5.18 -2.87
C PHE A 107 8.99 6.52 -3.51
N THR A 108 9.21 7.55 -2.69
CA THR A 108 9.65 8.88 -3.16
C THR A 108 10.96 8.79 -3.95
N ARG A 109 11.95 8.00 -3.47
CA ARG A 109 13.24 7.80 -4.17
C ARG A 109 13.08 7.05 -5.49
N MET A 110 12.05 6.23 -5.65
CA MET A 110 11.72 5.57 -6.91
C MET A 110 10.92 6.48 -7.87
N GLY A 111 10.56 7.70 -7.44
CA GLY A 111 9.77 8.64 -8.22
C GLY A 111 8.27 8.32 -8.25
N VAL A 112 7.78 7.51 -7.32
CA VAL A 112 6.35 7.18 -7.23
C VAL A 112 5.59 8.35 -6.62
N PRO A 113 4.61 8.94 -7.33
CA PRO A 113 3.73 9.97 -6.76
C PRO A 113 2.88 9.37 -5.64
N LEU A 114 2.93 10.00 -4.46
CA LEU A 114 2.13 9.61 -3.30
C LEU A 114 1.31 10.80 -2.82
N HIS A 115 0.02 10.57 -2.59
CA HIS A 115 -0.87 11.51 -1.93
C HIS A 115 -1.07 11.06 -0.49
N VAL A 116 -0.66 11.87 0.48
CA VAL A 116 -0.91 11.59 1.91
C VAL A 116 -2.34 12.01 2.24
N LEU A 117 -3.13 11.09 2.77
CA LEU A 117 -4.54 11.34 3.14
C LEU A 117 -4.67 11.71 4.61
N ALA A 118 -4.05 10.95 5.51
CA ALA A 118 -4.12 11.17 6.95
C ALA A 118 -3.00 10.45 7.72
N PRO A 119 -2.65 10.90 8.94
CA PRO A 119 -1.85 10.12 9.88
C PRO A 119 -2.56 8.85 10.33
N ALA A 120 -1.85 7.73 10.35
CA ALA A 120 -2.39 6.47 10.90
C ALA A 120 -2.05 6.38 12.38
N THR A 121 -2.88 6.98 13.24
CA THR A 121 -2.60 7.05 14.69
C THR A 121 -3.16 5.84 15.44
N ALA A 122 -2.41 5.34 16.43
CA ALA A 122 -2.82 4.23 17.28
C ALA A 122 -4.18 4.43 17.98
N ALA A 123 -4.55 5.68 18.29
CA ALA A 123 -5.83 6.01 18.94
C ALA A 123 -7.07 5.70 18.08
N ARG A 124 -6.89 5.43 16.79
CA ARG A 124 -7.96 5.20 15.81
C ARG A 124 -8.27 3.72 15.58
N VAL A 125 -7.51 2.80 16.20
CA VAL A 125 -7.74 1.35 16.08
C VAL A 125 -8.18 0.74 17.41
N SER A 126 -8.90 -0.37 17.33
CA SER A 126 -9.46 -1.05 18.51
C SER A 126 -8.43 -1.78 19.37
N ASP A 127 -7.30 -2.20 18.80
CA ASP A 127 -6.24 -2.93 19.52
C ASP A 127 -4.86 -2.40 19.09
N PRO A 128 -4.45 -1.23 19.60
CA PRO A 128 -3.16 -0.62 19.26
C PRO A 128 -1.97 -1.40 19.81
N ALA A 129 -2.14 -2.13 20.92
CA ALA A 129 -1.06 -2.90 21.56
C ALA A 129 -0.55 -4.03 20.65
N ALA A 130 -1.43 -4.66 19.86
CA ALA A 130 -1.05 -5.68 18.88
C ALA A 130 -0.10 -5.18 17.78
N TRP A 131 0.05 -3.86 17.61
CA TRP A 131 0.93 -3.26 16.60
C TRP A 131 2.34 -2.96 17.13
N GLY A 132 2.60 -3.16 18.43
CA GLY A 132 3.90 -2.92 19.05
C GLY A 132 4.47 -1.54 18.69
N ARG A 133 5.67 -1.52 18.12
CA ARG A 133 6.39 -0.30 17.68
C ARG A 133 6.09 0.13 16.24
N TYR A 134 4.99 -0.33 15.65
CA TYR A 134 4.62 0.05 14.27
C TYR A 134 4.37 1.56 14.16
N TYR A 135 3.66 2.14 15.14
CA TYR A 135 3.31 3.56 15.14
C TYR A 135 4.52 4.48 15.38
N ASP A 136 5.60 3.98 15.98
CA ASP A 136 6.88 4.71 16.12
C ASP A 136 7.50 5.01 14.75
N ALA A 137 7.14 4.25 13.71
CA ALA A 137 7.63 4.43 12.35
C ALA A 137 6.81 5.47 11.56
N ASP A 138 6.04 6.32 12.25
CA ASP A 138 5.25 7.41 11.69
C ASP A 138 4.39 6.97 10.48
N PRO A 139 3.46 6.01 10.65
CA PRO A 139 2.65 5.51 9.55
C PRO A 139 1.61 6.54 9.10
N MET A 140 1.40 6.59 7.78
CA MET A 140 0.45 7.51 7.13
C MET A 140 -0.40 6.73 6.14
N VAL A 141 -1.71 7.02 6.10
CA VAL A 141 -2.58 6.58 5.01
C VAL A 141 -2.20 7.34 3.75
N CYS A 142 -1.77 6.62 2.74
CA CYS A 142 -1.32 7.17 1.47
C CYS A 142 -2.11 6.56 0.31
N ALA A 143 -2.23 7.32 -0.77
CA ALA A 143 -2.82 6.89 -2.03
C ALA A 143 -1.81 7.09 -3.18
N GLY A 144 -1.93 6.27 -4.22
CA GLY A 144 -1.21 6.45 -5.47
C GLY A 144 -2.02 5.93 -6.65
N LEU A 145 -1.85 6.59 -7.79
CA LEU A 145 -2.35 6.06 -9.06
C LEU A 145 -1.50 4.85 -9.46
N ILE A 146 -2.17 3.73 -9.68
CA ILE A 146 -1.52 2.43 -9.93
C ILE A 146 -0.61 2.52 -11.16
N ALA A 147 -1.11 3.08 -12.26
CA ALA A 147 -0.38 3.18 -13.52
C ALA A 147 0.87 4.08 -13.39
N GLU A 148 0.79 5.15 -12.61
CA GLU A 148 1.92 6.06 -12.38
C GLU A 148 2.99 5.41 -11.51
N GLY A 149 2.57 4.74 -10.43
CA GLY A 149 3.46 3.95 -9.59
C GLY A 149 4.19 2.87 -10.39
N GLN A 150 3.46 2.07 -11.18
CA GLN A 150 4.04 1.05 -12.05
C GLN A 150 5.08 1.62 -13.01
N ARG A 151 4.78 2.76 -13.65
CA ARG A 151 5.69 3.43 -14.59
C ARG A 151 6.95 3.94 -13.91
N ALA A 152 6.81 4.65 -12.79
CA ALA A 152 7.94 5.20 -12.04
C ALA A 152 8.88 4.09 -11.60
N ILE A 153 8.32 2.99 -11.08
CA ILE A 153 9.13 1.89 -10.57
C ILE A 153 9.81 1.16 -11.73
N ALA A 154 9.08 0.80 -12.79
CA ALA A 154 9.68 0.18 -13.97
C ALA A 154 10.86 1.01 -14.53
N GLY A 155 10.71 2.33 -14.59
CA GLY A 155 11.77 3.26 -14.99
C GLY A 155 12.99 3.22 -14.06
N HIS A 156 12.76 3.24 -12.74
CA HIS A 156 13.83 3.16 -11.75
C HIS A 156 14.61 1.84 -11.85
N LEU A 157 13.92 0.71 -12.08
CA LEU A 157 14.56 -0.59 -12.22
C LEU A 157 15.38 -0.71 -13.50
N ALA A 158 14.85 -0.21 -14.62
CA ALA A 158 15.57 -0.18 -15.89
C ALA A 158 16.84 0.68 -15.80
N ALA A 159 16.79 1.81 -15.08
CA ALA A 159 17.96 2.65 -14.83
C ALA A 159 19.02 1.92 -13.99
N ARG A 160 18.62 1.23 -12.92
CA ARG A 160 19.57 0.46 -12.07
C ARG A 160 20.23 -0.70 -12.79
N ARG A 161 19.49 -1.41 -13.66
CA ARG A 161 20.07 -2.49 -14.49
C ARG A 161 21.13 -1.95 -15.45
N ARG A 162 20.89 -0.78 -16.06
CA ARG A 162 21.87 -0.14 -16.95
C ARG A 162 23.11 0.36 -16.22
N ALA A 163 22.98 0.79 -14.96
CA ALA A 163 24.12 1.23 -14.15
C ALA A 163 24.97 0.07 -13.59
N ALA A 164 24.45 -1.17 -13.64
CA ALA A 164 25.11 -2.37 -13.15
C ALA A 164 25.68 -3.26 -14.28
N ALA A 165 25.53 -2.85 -15.52
CA ALA A 165 26.06 -3.49 -16.73
C ALA A 165 27.21 -2.65 -17.29
#